data_AF-A0A9E5WK22-F1
#
_entry.id   AF-A0A9E5WK22-F1
#
_cell.length_a   1.000
_cell.length_b   1.000
_cell.length_c   1.000
_cell.angle_alpha   90.00
_cell.angle_beta   90.00
_cell.angle_gamma   90.00
#
_symmetry.space_group_name_H-M   'P 1'
#
loop_
_entity.id
_entity.type
_entity.pdbx_description
1 polymer ?
#
loop_
_entity_poly.entity_id
_entity_poly.type
_entity_poly.pdbx_seq_one_letter_code
_entity_poly.pdbx_strand_id
1 'polypeptide(L)'
;MGLRVHRSISWIGRAEQAGNDFDATFLFLWIAFNSAYADEQALEGIATGERAAFEEFFTKLVALDADQQIYNAIWQRFSGPIRNLMQNRYVFNPFWQFHNGVDGYDDWEERF
;
A
#
# COMPACT_ATOMS: atom_id res chain seq x y z
N MET A 1 15.79 15.47 -3.27
CA MET A 1 16.01 14.09 -2.77
C MET A 1 16.03 13.96 -1.24
N GLY A 2 16.74 14.82 -0.50
CA GLY A 2 16.89 14.66 0.97
C GLY A 2 15.61 14.80 1.80
N LEU A 3 14.65 15.64 1.38
CA LEU A 3 13.45 15.93 2.18
C LEU A 3 12.50 14.73 2.31
N ARG A 4 12.29 13.97 1.22
CA ARG A 4 11.42 12.78 1.20
C ARG A 4 11.93 11.69 2.13
N VAL A 5 13.21 11.35 1.99
CA VAL A 5 13.90 10.36 2.80
C VAL A 5 13.89 10.79 4.27
N HIS A 6 14.20 12.06 4.56
CA HIS A 6 14.16 12.59 5.91
C HIS A 6 12.75 12.50 6.54
N ARG A 7 11.70 12.86 5.78
CA ARG A 7 10.31 12.72 6.25
C ARG A 7 9.96 11.26 6.51
N SER A 8 10.28 10.37 5.59
CA SER A 8 10.04 8.94 5.75
C SER A 8 10.70 8.38 7.01
N ILE A 9 12.00 8.64 7.20
CA ILE A 9 12.74 8.18 8.39
C ILE A 9 12.18 8.78 9.69
N SER A 10 11.81 10.06 9.69
CA SER A 10 11.21 10.71 10.87
C SER A 10 9.91 10.02 11.28
N TRP A 11 9.05 9.66 10.32
CA TRP A 11 7.81 8.96 10.58
C TRP A 11 8.01 7.49 10.99
N ILE A 12 9.03 6.81 10.46
CA ILE A 12 9.45 5.50 10.98
C ILE A 12 9.83 5.61 12.45
N GLY A 13 10.65 6.59 12.81
CA GLY A 13 11.04 6.81 14.21
C GLY A 13 9.85 7.10 15.13
N ARG A 14 8.80 7.77 14.62
CA ARG A 14 7.53 7.95 15.35
C ARG A 14 6.77 6.63 15.53
N ALA A 15 6.74 5.78 14.49
CA ALA A 15 6.12 4.46 14.57
C ALA A 15 6.80 3.58 15.64
N GLU A 16 8.13 3.58 15.70
CA GLU A 16 8.89 2.82 16.70
C GLU A 16 8.64 3.30 18.13
N GLN A 17 8.35 4.60 18.31
CA GLN A 17 8.05 5.21 19.61
C GLN A 17 6.59 5.02 20.06
N ALA A 18 5.68 4.62 19.16
CA ALA A 18 4.26 4.44 19.48
C ALA A 18 4.00 3.21 20.39
N GLY A 19 4.98 2.32 20.56
CA GLY A 19 4.91 1.20 21.49
C GLY A 19 3.79 0.22 21.14
N ASN A 20 2.81 0.07 22.05
CA ASN A 20 1.68 -0.85 21.87
C ASN A 20 0.46 -0.19 21.21
N ASP A 21 0.55 1.08 20.78
CA ASP A 21 -0.48 1.71 19.96
C ASP A 21 -0.29 1.30 18.49
N PHE A 22 -0.89 0.16 18.13
CA PHE A 22 -0.75 -0.41 16.80
C PHE A 22 -1.45 0.43 15.72
N ASP A 23 -2.52 1.15 16.07
CA ASP A 23 -3.23 2.02 15.14
C ASP A 23 -2.35 3.23 14.78
N ALA A 24 -1.74 3.88 15.79
CA ALA A 24 -0.78 4.95 15.55
C ALA A 24 0.46 4.45 14.79
N THR A 25 0.97 3.28 15.16
CA THR A 25 2.11 2.63 14.47
C THR A 25 1.80 2.44 12.99
N PHE A 26 0.64 1.87 12.67
CA PHE A 26 0.20 1.66 11.30
C PHE A 26 0.10 2.98 10.53
N LEU A 27 -0.54 4.00 11.10
CA LEU A 27 -0.68 5.31 10.48
C LEU A 27 0.67 5.98 10.23
N PHE A 28 1.60 5.92 11.19
CA PHE A 28 2.94 6.49 11.02
C PHE A 28 3.76 5.76 9.95
N LEU A 29 3.69 4.43 9.89
CA LEU A 29 4.31 3.65 8.81
C LEU A 29 3.69 3.99 7.44
N TRP A 30 2.37 4.18 7.37
CA TRP A 30 1.68 4.60 6.16
C TRP A 30 2.15 5.98 5.68
N ILE A 31 2.29 6.95 6.60
CA ILE A 31 2.83 8.28 6.27
C ILE A 31 4.30 8.19 5.84
N ALA A 32 5.10 7.36 6.51
CA ALA A 32 6.50 7.15 6.15
C ALA A 32 6.65 6.55 4.75
N PHE A 33 5.82 5.56 4.42
CA PHE A 33 5.75 4.94 3.10
C PHE A 33 5.37 5.96 2.03
N ASN A 34 4.26 6.69 2.23
CA ASN A 34 3.83 7.73 1.29
C ASN A 34 4.86 8.83 1.13
N SER A 35 5.62 9.18 2.18
CA SER A 35 6.69 10.18 2.09
C SER A 35 7.88 9.71 1.25
N ALA A 36 8.20 8.40 1.28
CA ALA A 36 9.25 7.80 0.46
C ALA A 36 8.82 7.64 -1.00
N TYR A 37 7.56 7.27 -1.20
CA TYR A 37 6.92 7.05 -2.49
C TYR A 37 6.62 8.37 -3.24
N ALA A 38 6.16 9.41 -2.54
CA ALA A 38 5.61 10.62 -3.15
C ALA A 38 6.62 11.28 -4.11
N ASP A 39 6.34 11.24 -5.40
CA ASP A 39 7.14 11.95 -6.38
C ASP A 39 6.67 13.40 -6.50
N GLU A 40 7.57 14.36 -6.32
CA GLU A 40 7.23 15.79 -6.38
C GLU A 40 6.75 16.17 -7.79
N GLN A 41 7.19 15.43 -8.82
CA GLN A 41 6.78 15.62 -10.22
C GLN A 41 5.40 15.01 -10.55
N ALA A 42 4.92 14.02 -9.79
CA ALA A 42 3.59 13.43 -9.98
C ALA A 42 2.45 14.32 -9.44
N LEU A 43 2.76 15.21 -8.49
CA LEU A 43 1.81 16.17 -7.92
C LEU A 43 1.41 17.29 -8.90
N GLU A 44 2.20 17.54 -9.95
CA GLU A 44 1.97 18.64 -10.90
C GLU A 44 1.12 18.23 -12.13
N GLY A 45 0.77 16.96 -12.33
CA GLY A 45 0.04 16.56 -13.54
C GLY A 45 -0.67 15.20 -13.50
N ILE A 46 -1.99 15.25 -13.33
CA ILE A 46 -3.01 14.24 -13.73
C ILE A 46 -2.94 12.89 -12.97
N ALA A 47 -4.10 12.41 -12.50
CA ALA A 47 -4.29 11.11 -11.82
C ALA A 47 -3.68 9.88 -12.56
N THR A 48 -3.48 9.97 -13.88
CA THR A 48 -2.80 8.94 -14.68
C THR A 48 -1.30 8.84 -14.36
N GLY A 49 -0.67 9.95 -13.95
CA GLY A 49 0.74 10.01 -13.53
C GLY A 49 0.97 9.34 -12.18
N GLU A 50 0.02 9.42 -11.24
CA GLU A 50 0.16 8.79 -9.92
C GLU A 50 0.23 7.26 -10.01
N ARG A 51 -0.61 6.63 -10.86
CA ARG A 51 -0.55 5.18 -11.05
C ARG A 51 0.77 4.74 -11.70
N ALA A 52 1.25 5.48 -12.68
CA ALA A 52 2.54 5.19 -13.32
C ALA A 52 3.71 5.36 -12.34
N ALA A 53 3.70 6.43 -11.53
CA ALA A 53 4.69 6.66 -10.49
C ALA A 53 4.67 5.54 -9.43
N PHE A 54 3.48 5.05 -9.07
CA PHE A 54 3.31 3.90 -8.19
C PHE A 54 3.96 2.64 -8.77
N GLU A 55 3.64 2.30 -10.02
CA GLU A 55 4.21 1.11 -10.69
C GLU A 55 5.73 1.21 -10.82
N GLU A 56 6.27 2.38 -11.18
CA GLU A 56 7.71 2.61 -11.29
C GLU A 56 8.42 2.48 -9.94
N PHE A 57 7.84 3.04 -8.88
CA PHE A 57 8.40 2.93 -7.53
C PHE A 57 8.52 1.47 -7.08
N PHE A 58 7.45 0.69 -7.21
CA PHE A 58 7.49 -0.73 -6.84
C PHE A 58 8.41 -1.55 -7.73
N THR A 59 8.49 -1.23 -9.03
CA THR A 59 9.45 -1.88 -9.95
C THR A 59 10.88 -1.67 -9.47
N LYS A 60 11.25 -0.43 -9.10
CA LYS A 60 12.57 -0.13 -8.53
C LYS A 60 12.79 -0.83 -7.21
N LEU A 61 11.79 -0.84 -6.33
CA LEU A 61 11.88 -1.46 -5.01
C LEU A 61 12.15 -2.96 -5.12
N VAL A 62 11.42 -3.67 -5.99
CA VAL A 62 11.61 -5.10 -6.24
C VAL A 62 12.96 -5.38 -6.91
N ALA A 63 13.40 -4.53 -7.84
CA ALA A 63 14.71 -4.67 -8.48
C ALA A 63 15.88 -4.50 -7.48
N LEU A 64 15.68 -3.73 -6.42
CA LEU A 64 16.66 -3.53 -5.34
C LEU A 64 16.56 -4.60 -4.23
N ASP A 65 15.49 -5.38 -4.17
CA ASP A 65 15.28 -6.46 -3.19
C ASP A 65 16.03 -7.75 -3.58
N ALA A 66 17.35 -7.65 -3.78
CA ALA A 66 18.19 -8.76 -4.22
C ALA A 66 18.13 -9.98 -3.29
N ASP A 67 17.98 -9.73 -1.98
CA ASP A 67 17.86 -10.76 -0.94
C ASP A 67 16.41 -11.26 -0.75
N GLN A 68 15.46 -10.79 -1.55
CA GLN A 68 14.05 -11.19 -1.53
C GLN A 68 13.39 -10.98 -0.16
N GLN A 69 13.78 -9.95 0.59
CA GLN A 69 13.25 -9.70 1.93
C GLN A 69 11.76 -9.33 1.87
N ILE A 70 11.35 -8.54 0.88
CA ILE A 70 9.94 -8.16 0.68
C ILE A 70 9.13 -9.38 0.25
N TYR A 71 9.67 -10.15 -0.69
CA TYR A 71 9.04 -11.39 -1.13
C TYR A 71 8.83 -12.36 0.04
N ASN A 72 9.86 -12.62 0.84
CA ASN A 72 9.78 -13.51 1.99
C ASN A 72 8.81 -13.00 3.06
N ALA A 73 8.76 -11.68 3.29
CA ALA A 73 7.81 -11.09 4.21
C ALA A 73 6.35 -11.36 3.76
N ILE A 74 6.03 -11.11 2.50
CA ILE A 74 4.67 -11.27 1.95
C ILE A 74 4.28 -12.75 1.88
N TRP A 75 5.12 -13.58 1.26
CA TRP A 75 4.73 -14.94 0.87
C TRP A 75 5.05 -16.02 1.90
N GLN A 76 5.96 -15.75 2.85
CA GLN A 76 6.31 -16.71 3.89
C GLN A 76 5.82 -16.26 5.26
N ARG A 77 6.23 -15.06 5.70
CA ARG A 77 5.96 -14.58 7.07
C ARG A 77 4.51 -14.17 7.29
N PHE A 78 3.92 -13.43 6.34
CA PHE A 78 2.58 -12.85 6.48
C PHE A 78 1.55 -13.45 5.51
N SER A 79 1.85 -14.61 4.93
CA SER A 79 0.99 -15.25 3.92
C SER A 79 -0.43 -15.54 4.42
N GLY A 80 -0.58 -15.98 5.68
CA GLY A 80 -1.88 -16.22 6.31
C GLY A 80 -2.71 -14.94 6.46
N PRO A 81 -2.23 -13.92 7.19
CA PRO A 81 -2.91 -12.63 7.31
C PRO A 81 -3.25 -11.98 5.97
N ILE A 82 -2.33 -12.01 5.00
CA ILE A 82 -2.57 -11.46 3.66
C ILE A 82 -3.66 -12.25 2.94
N ARG A 83 -3.64 -13.59 2.98
CA ARG A 83 -4.70 -14.41 2.39
C ARG A 83 -6.06 -14.12 3.02
N ASN A 84 -6.12 -14.00 4.35
CA ASN A 84 -7.35 -13.64 5.05
C ASN A 84 -7.88 -12.26 4.64
N LEU A 85 -6.98 -11.29 4.46
CA LEU A 85 -7.34 -9.96 3.95
C LEU A 85 -7.88 -10.04 2.51
N MET A 86 -7.23 -10.80 1.63
CA MET A 86 -7.68 -10.98 0.25
C MET A 86 -9.03 -11.71 0.16
N GLN A 87 -9.34 -12.57 1.14
CA GLN A 87 -10.63 -13.26 1.29
C GLN A 87 -11.69 -12.40 2.00
N ASN A 88 -11.42 -11.12 2.26
CA ASN A 88 -12.38 -10.20 2.84
C ASN A 88 -13.11 -9.41 1.74
N ARG A 89 -14.39 -9.70 1.52
CA ARG A 89 -15.25 -8.98 0.56
C ARG A 89 -15.27 -7.45 0.76
N TYR A 90 -15.02 -6.96 1.98
CA TYR A 90 -15.02 -5.52 2.26
C TYR A 90 -13.81 -4.79 1.66
N VAL A 91 -12.76 -5.49 1.23
CA VAL A 91 -11.66 -4.89 0.45
C VAL A 91 -11.81 -5.10 -1.05
N PHE A 92 -12.87 -5.77 -1.50
CA PHE A 92 -13.12 -6.08 -2.89
C PHE A 92 -14.02 -5.02 -3.53
N ASN A 93 -13.52 -4.27 -4.53
CA ASN A 93 -14.29 -3.17 -5.12
C ASN A 93 -15.65 -3.59 -5.72
N PRO A 94 -15.76 -4.70 -6.49
CA PRO A 94 -17.03 -5.17 -7.04
C PRO A 94 -18.14 -5.40 -6.00
N PHE A 95 -17.78 -5.87 -4.79
CA PHE A 95 -18.73 -6.02 -3.69
C PHE A 95 -19.44 -4.67 -3.38
N TRP A 96 -18.69 -3.58 -3.30
CA TRP A 96 -19.25 -2.26 -3.01
C TRP A 96 -20.03 -1.67 -4.18
N GLN A 97 -19.59 -1.92 -5.42
CA GLN A 97 -20.31 -1.46 -6.61
C GLN A 97 -21.71 -2.07 -6.70
N PHE A 98 -21.83 -3.37 -6.42
CA PHE A 98 -23.12 -4.05 -6.31
C PHE A 98 -24.01 -3.45 -5.22
N HIS A 99 -23.50 -3.26 -4.00
CA HIS A 99 -24.28 -2.71 -2.89
C HIS A 99 -24.67 -1.24 -3.08
N ASN A 100 -23.94 -0.50 -3.91
CA ASN A 100 -24.26 0.88 -4.28
C ASN A 100 -25.23 0.96 -5.47
N GLY A 101 -25.69 -0.17 -6.02
CA GLY A 101 -26.62 -0.22 -7.16
C GLY A 101 -25.98 0.17 -8.49
N VAL A 102 -24.68 -0.03 -8.65
CA VAL A 102 -23.99 0.19 -9.93
C VAL A 102 -24.21 -1.03 -10.83
N ASP A 103 -24.77 -0.79 -12.02
CA ASP A 103 -25.05 -1.84 -13.01
C ASP A 103 -23.77 -2.59 -13.43
N GLY A 104 -23.89 -3.89 -13.72
CA GLY A 104 -22.80 -4.73 -14.22
C GLY A 104 -21.92 -5.40 -13.15
N TYR A 105 -22.39 -5.41 -11.90
CA TYR A 105 -21.72 -6.01 -10.75
C TYR A 105 -22.56 -7.09 -10.03
N ASP A 106 -23.64 -7.58 -10.64
CA ASP A 106 -24.47 -8.67 -10.09
C ASP A 106 -23.68 -9.98 -9.91
N ASP A 107 -22.62 -10.16 -10.70
CA ASP A 107 -21.70 -11.31 -10.70
C ASP A 107 -20.51 -11.12 -9.75
N TRP A 108 -20.56 -10.17 -8.80
CA TRP A 108 -19.41 -9.89 -7.93
C TRP A 108 -18.97 -11.12 -7.12
N GLU A 109 -19.89 -12.01 -6.73
CA GLU A 109 -19.55 -13.26 -6.03
C GLU A 109 -18.75 -14.24 -6.90
N GLU A 110 -18.99 -14.25 -8.23
CA GLU A 110 -18.24 -15.09 -9.17
C GLU A 110 -16.85 -14.53 -9.46
N ARG A 111 -16.67 -13.20 -9.33
CA ARG A 111 -15.39 -12.51 -9.52
C ARG A 111 -14.49 -12.52 -8.28
N PHE A 112 -15.02 -12.93 -7.13
CA PHE A 112 -14.34 -12.90 -5.83
C PHE A 112 -13.56 -14.18 -5.56
#